data_AF-A0A7J6PLP8-F1
#
_entry.id   AF-A0A7J6PLP8-F1
#
_cell.length_a   1.000
_cell.length_b   1.000
_cell.length_c   1.000
_cell.angle_alpha   90.00
_cell.angle_beta   90.00
_cell.angle_gamma   90.00
#
_symmetry.space_group_name_H-M   'P 1'
#
loop_
_entity.id
_entity.type
_entity.pdbx_description
1 polymer ?
#
loop_
_entity_poly.entity_id
_entity_poly.type
_entity_poly.pdbx_seq_one_letter_code
_entity_poly.pdbx_strand_id
1 'polypeptide(L)'
;VDVSLKLLDELLAEGYKPDEIIYNNLLHGCCIPSKEIKTPIPSRKGLADQILLGMMDNHVVASSATFSIYMKVLLATVVDSIERDGPAHSNRLYNDIFVRSLSLLDTEMEAVYGVIPELRLYTQLIQQTIRHRNGHMTLEVCSSMVSRHLRNMQPDQPQPTIPKGTASTRNPAPKNRVDTITQQTVETLLATAITFGLLDTALQLLELFIKFKVMGDGDERI
;
A
#
# COMPACT_ATOMS: atom_id res chain seq x y z
N VAL A 1 -5.32 7.09 20.65
CA VAL A 1 -4.79 7.94 19.58
C VAL A 1 -4.58 9.36 20.08
N ASP A 2 -5.58 10.01 20.68
CA ASP A 2 -5.46 11.40 21.19
C ASP A 2 -4.29 11.63 22.16
N VAL A 3 -4.09 10.73 23.12
CA VAL A 3 -2.96 10.81 24.07
C VAL A 3 -1.62 10.75 23.32
N SER A 4 -1.53 9.91 22.29
CA SER A 4 -0.33 9.76 21.48
C SER A 4 -0.08 10.97 20.57
N LEU A 5 -1.15 11.62 20.07
CA LEU A 5 -1.03 12.87 19.31
C LEU A 5 -0.57 14.02 20.20
N LYS A 6 -1.13 14.15 21.42
CA LYS A 6 -0.65 15.14 22.40
C LYS A 6 0.81 14.94 22.76
N LEU A 7 1.22 13.68 22.96
CA LEU A 7 2.63 13.36 23.20
C LEU A 7 3.51 13.76 22.02
N LEU A 8 3.05 13.59 20.78
CA LEU A 8 3.77 14.08 19.60
C LEU A 8 3.92 15.61 19.63
N ASP A 9 2.84 16.33 19.94
CA ASP A 9 2.87 17.79 20.05
C ASP A 9 3.84 18.26 21.15
N GLU A 10 3.85 17.59 22.30
CA GLU A 10 4.78 17.86 23.41
C GLU A 10 6.23 17.59 23.02
N LEU A 11 6.51 16.45 22.36
CA LEU A 11 7.85 16.14 21.85
C LEU A 11 8.36 17.23 20.90
N LEU A 12 7.50 17.70 20.00
CA LEU A 12 7.84 18.78 19.06
C LEU A 12 8.05 20.11 19.79
N ALA A 13 7.21 20.44 20.76
CA ALA A 13 7.32 21.67 21.55
C ALA A 13 8.61 21.70 22.41
N GLU A 14 9.06 20.55 22.88
CA GLU A 14 10.31 20.40 23.63
C GLU A 14 11.55 20.28 22.71
N GLY A 15 11.37 20.31 21.39
CA GLY A 15 12.46 20.30 20.41
C GLY A 15 13.03 18.91 20.13
N TYR A 16 12.35 17.84 20.55
CA TYR A 16 12.70 16.48 20.12
C TYR A 16 12.37 16.30 18.64
N LYS A 17 13.08 15.37 17.99
CA LYS A 17 12.84 14.99 16.59
C LYS A 17 12.16 13.63 16.55
N PRO A 18 10.83 13.56 16.35
CA PRO A 18 10.13 12.30 16.18
C PRO A 18 10.68 11.54 14.96
N ASP A 19 10.69 10.22 15.05
CA ASP A 19 11.13 9.35 13.96
C ASP A 19 9.96 8.64 13.28
N GLU A 20 10.27 7.88 12.23
CA GLU A 20 9.27 7.12 11.48
C GLU A 20 8.49 6.13 12.38
N ILE A 21 9.11 5.60 13.42
CA ILE A 21 8.47 4.62 14.32
C ILE A 21 7.31 5.28 15.05
N ILE A 22 7.49 6.51 15.56
CA ILE A 22 6.42 7.27 16.22
C ILE A 22 5.24 7.49 15.26
N TYR A 23 5.51 7.97 14.05
CA TYR A 23 4.47 8.21 13.05
C TYR A 23 3.75 6.91 12.63
N ASN A 24 4.49 5.82 12.39
CA ASN A 24 3.92 4.52 12.05
C ASN A 24 3.04 3.95 13.17
N ASN A 25 3.41 4.18 14.43
CA ASN A 25 2.58 3.80 15.59
C ASN A 25 1.27 4.61 15.64
N LEU A 26 1.31 5.91 15.33
CA LEU A 26 0.11 6.75 15.24
C LEU A 26 -0.82 6.29 14.11
N LEU A 27 -0.26 6.00 12.92
CA LEU A 27 -1.02 5.43 11.80
C LEU A 27 -1.63 4.08 12.18
N HIS A 28 -0.89 3.21 12.85
CA HIS A 28 -1.41 1.94 13.34
C HIS A 28 -2.58 2.12 14.32
N GLY A 29 -2.52 3.13 15.19
CA GLY A 29 -3.62 3.50 16.07
C GLY A 29 -4.90 3.86 15.31
N CYS A 30 -4.77 4.39 14.09
CA CYS A 30 -5.91 4.69 13.22
C CYS A 30 -6.57 3.45 12.60
N CYS A 31 -5.99 2.25 12.77
CA CYS A 31 -6.58 0.98 12.33
C CYS A 31 -7.48 0.31 13.39
N ILE A 32 -7.45 0.76 14.66
CA ILE A 32 -8.16 0.11 15.77
C ILE A 32 -9.68 0.26 15.60
N PRO A 33 -10.50 -0.80 15.54
CA PRO A 33 -11.95 -0.69 15.31
C PRO A 33 -12.65 0.30 16.24
N SER A 34 -13.64 1.05 15.74
CA SER A 34 -14.26 2.15 16.51
C SER A 34 -14.88 1.68 17.83
N LYS A 35 -15.40 0.44 17.87
CA LYS A 35 -15.93 -0.20 19.07
C LYS A 35 -14.91 -0.42 20.20
N GLU A 36 -13.61 -0.43 19.88
CA GLU A 36 -12.52 -0.65 20.83
C GLU A 36 -11.90 0.67 21.32
N ILE A 37 -12.28 1.81 20.71
CA ILE A 37 -11.73 3.11 21.05
C ILE A 37 -12.69 3.86 21.98
N LYS A 38 -12.18 4.34 23.12
CA LYS A 38 -12.95 5.15 24.08
C LYS A 38 -13.32 6.53 23.52
N THR A 39 -12.42 7.14 22.76
CA THR A 39 -12.67 8.42 22.08
C THR A 39 -12.97 8.18 20.60
N PRO A 40 -14.10 8.63 20.05
CA PRO A 40 -14.38 8.51 18.63
C PRO A 40 -13.33 9.24 17.80
N ILE A 41 -12.79 8.59 16.76
CA ILE A 41 -11.99 9.26 15.74
C ILE A 41 -12.97 9.82 14.70
N PRO A 42 -13.08 11.15 14.50
CA PRO A 42 -14.07 11.73 13.59
C PRO A 42 -13.89 11.27 12.14
N SER A 43 -12.63 11.19 11.69
CA SER A 43 -12.26 10.66 10.37
C SER A 43 -10.90 9.99 10.45
N ARG A 44 -10.86 8.65 10.33
CA ARG A 44 -9.61 7.87 10.31
C ARG A 44 -8.71 8.27 9.15
N LYS A 45 -9.29 8.40 7.96
CA LYS A 45 -8.56 8.84 6.76
C LYS A 45 -8.01 10.25 6.99
N GLY A 46 -8.85 11.19 7.44
CA GLY A 46 -8.43 12.57 7.66
C GLY A 46 -7.30 12.66 8.68
N LEU A 47 -7.38 11.88 9.76
CA LEU A 47 -6.31 11.83 10.75
C LEU A 47 -5.03 11.20 10.20
N ALA A 48 -5.13 10.10 9.43
CA ALA A 48 -3.97 9.49 8.81
C ALA A 48 -3.31 10.40 7.75
N ASP A 49 -4.10 11.17 7.01
CA ASP A 49 -3.61 12.21 6.10
C ASP A 49 -2.81 13.27 6.86
N GLN A 50 -3.33 13.74 8.01
CA GLN A 50 -2.62 14.69 8.87
C GLN A 50 -1.32 14.11 9.44
N ILE A 51 -1.31 12.83 9.83
CA ILE A 51 -0.12 12.16 10.34
C ILE A 51 0.96 12.06 9.24
N LEU A 52 0.58 11.71 7.99
CA LEU A 52 1.51 11.70 6.86
C LEU A 52 2.04 13.09 6.51
N LEU A 53 1.19 14.12 6.55
CA LEU A 53 1.63 15.50 6.33
C LEU A 53 2.59 15.97 7.42
N GLY A 54 2.25 15.72 8.69
CA GLY A 54 3.14 16.03 9.82
C GLY A 54 4.48 15.30 9.73
N MET A 55 4.50 14.07 9.21
CA MET A 55 5.72 13.34 8.93
C MET A 55 6.61 14.09 7.93
N MET A 56 6.04 14.63 6.85
CA MET A 56 6.76 15.44 5.84
C MET A 56 7.24 16.77 6.39
N ASP A 57 6.37 17.48 7.13
CA ASP A 57 6.67 18.79 7.74
C ASP A 57 7.82 18.69 8.73
N ASN A 58 7.96 17.54 9.40
CA ASN A 58 9.05 17.24 10.34
C ASN A 58 10.25 16.55 9.67
N HIS A 59 10.28 16.52 8.32
CA HIS A 59 11.37 15.94 7.53
C HIS A 59 11.67 14.47 7.87
N VAL A 60 10.63 13.69 8.12
CA VAL A 60 10.69 12.24 8.31
C VAL A 60 10.25 11.58 7.00
N VAL A 61 11.04 10.65 6.49
CA VAL A 61 10.79 10.00 5.19
C VAL A 61 9.91 8.77 5.40
N ALA A 62 8.76 8.72 4.72
CA ALA A 62 7.88 7.55 4.73
C ALA A 62 8.55 6.35 4.05
N SER A 63 8.35 5.15 4.59
CA SER A 63 8.77 3.91 3.92
C SER A 63 7.58 3.15 3.33
N SER A 64 7.87 2.09 2.58
CA SER A 64 6.86 1.12 2.17
C SER A 64 6.08 0.54 3.36
N ALA A 65 6.68 0.46 4.55
CA ALA A 65 5.95 0.04 5.75
C ALA A 65 4.91 1.09 6.16
N THR A 66 5.25 2.37 6.13
CA THR A 66 4.31 3.49 6.37
C THR A 66 3.11 3.39 5.43
N PHE A 67 3.33 3.21 4.13
CA PHE A 67 2.23 3.12 3.16
C PHE A 67 1.43 1.82 3.29
N SER A 68 2.06 0.70 3.67
CA SER A 68 1.32 -0.53 4.00
C SER A 68 0.33 -0.31 5.15
N ILE A 69 0.74 0.44 6.19
CA ILE A 69 -0.12 0.80 7.33
C ILE A 69 -1.22 1.77 6.88
N TYR A 70 -0.85 2.82 6.14
CA TYR A 70 -1.82 3.80 5.64
C TYR A 70 -2.91 3.15 4.77
N MET A 71 -2.56 2.23 3.87
CA MET A 71 -3.55 1.46 3.10
C MET A 71 -4.48 0.63 4.01
N LYS A 72 -3.99 0.09 5.13
CA LYS A 72 -4.86 -0.59 6.11
C LYS A 72 -5.81 0.40 6.78
N VAL A 73 -5.37 1.62 7.07
CA VAL A 73 -6.25 2.68 7.58
C VAL A 73 -7.35 3.00 6.57
N LEU A 74 -7.02 3.14 5.29
CA LEU A 74 -8.01 3.37 4.23
C LEU A 74 -9.07 2.27 4.22
N LEU A 75 -8.68 1.00 4.32
CA LEU A 75 -9.62 -0.13 4.38
C LEU A 75 -10.47 -0.12 5.66
N ALA A 76 -9.87 0.21 6.81
CA ALA A 76 -10.58 0.33 8.08
C ALA A 76 -11.66 1.43 8.05
N THR A 77 -11.49 2.46 7.22
CA THR A 77 -12.52 3.50 7.06
C THR A 77 -13.81 2.96 6.45
N VAL A 78 -13.72 1.98 5.55
CA VAL A 78 -14.89 1.34 4.95
C VAL A 78 -15.63 0.51 5.99
N VAL A 79 -14.91 -0.24 6.82
CA VAL A 79 -15.48 -1.09 7.86
C VAL A 79 -16.33 -0.28 8.82
N ASP A 80 -15.81 0.83 9.31
CA ASP A 80 -16.54 1.73 10.22
C ASP A 80 -17.79 2.35 9.56
N SER A 81 -17.70 2.72 8.27
CA SER A 81 -18.86 3.22 7.52
C SER A 81 -19.93 2.15 7.34
N ILE A 82 -19.55 0.89 7.10
CA ILE A 82 -20.50 -0.22 7.00
C ILE A 82 -21.18 -0.50 8.34
N GLU A 83 -20.43 -0.46 9.44
CA GLU A 83 -20.99 -0.65 10.79
C GLU A 83 -22.01 0.46 11.15
N ARG A 84 -21.78 1.69 10.67
CA ARG A 84 -22.64 2.86 10.94
C ARG A 84 -23.86 2.96 10.02
N ASP A 85 -23.63 2.82 8.71
CA ASP A 85 -24.60 3.17 7.65
C ASP A 85 -25.22 1.93 6.99
N GLY A 86 -24.80 0.73 7.39
CA GLY A 86 -25.28 -0.55 6.89
C GLY A 86 -24.60 -1.02 5.59
N PRO A 87 -24.76 -2.30 5.22
CA PRO A 87 -23.98 -2.93 4.14
C PRO A 87 -24.39 -2.49 2.72
N ALA A 88 -25.52 -1.79 2.55
CA ALA A 88 -26.08 -1.43 1.25
C ALA A 88 -25.13 -0.58 0.37
N HIS A 89 -24.22 0.16 0.99
CA HIS A 89 -23.26 1.04 0.30
C HIS A 89 -21.81 0.53 0.31
N SER A 90 -21.57 -0.67 0.87
CA SER A 90 -20.23 -1.24 1.07
C SER A 90 -19.42 -1.35 -0.22
N ASN A 91 -20.03 -1.85 -1.31
CA ASN A 91 -19.33 -2.08 -2.58
C ASN A 91 -18.80 -0.78 -3.20
N ARG A 92 -19.57 0.31 -3.16
CA ARG A 92 -19.12 1.62 -3.68
C ARG A 92 -17.94 2.13 -2.86
N LEU A 93 -18.05 2.08 -1.54
CA LEU A 93 -16.98 2.54 -0.63
C LEU A 93 -15.69 1.74 -0.80
N TYR A 94 -15.78 0.40 -0.92
CA TYR A 94 -14.61 -0.42 -1.21
C TYR A 94 -13.98 -0.06 -2.55
N ASN A 95 -14.79 0.16 -3.59
CA ASN A 95 -14.29 0.55 -4.90
C ASN A 95 -13.54 1.89 -4.84
N ASP A 96 -14.12 2.90 -4.18
CA ASP A 96 -13.49 4.22 -4.01
C ASP A 96 -12.15 4.10 -3.25
N ILE A 97 -12.10 3.27 -2.20
CA ILE A 97 -10.87 3.02 -1.45
C ILE A 97 -9.82 2.25 -2.26
N PHE A 98 -10.22 1.28 -3.09
CA PHE A 98 -9.28 0.58 -3.95
C PHE A 98 -8.71 1.49 -5.04
N VAL A 99 -9.53 2.31 -5.68
CA VAL A 99 -9.08 3.31 -6.66
C VAL A 99 -8.13 4.31 -6.00
N ARG A 100 -8.47 4.82 -4.81
CA ARG A 100 -7.59 5.70 -4.04
C ARG A 100 -6.26 5.04 -3.68
N SER A 101 -6.30 3.77 -3.28
CA SER A 101 -5.11 2.98 -2.92
C SER A 101 -4.23 2.71 -4.15
N LEU A 102 -4.83 2.47 -5.32
CA LEU A 102 -4.06 2.32 -6.56
C LEU A 102 -3.43 3.65 -6.99
N SER A 103 -4.16 4.77 -6.92
CA SER A 103 -3.63 6.12 -7.17
C SER A 103 -2.43 6.45 -6.27
N LEU A 104 -2.51 6.06 -4.99
CA LEU A 104 -1.42 6.20 -4.04
C LEU A 104 -0.16 5.48 -4.53
N LEU A 105 -0.29 4.22 -4.93
CA LEU A 105 0.83 3.41 -5.42
C LEU A 105 1.36 3.95 -6.76
N ASP A 106 0.50 4.22 -7.73
CA ASP A 106 0.94 4.49 -9.10
C ASP A 106 1.49 5.89 -9.31
N THR A 107 1.07 6.85 -8.49
CA THR A 107 1.40 8.27 -8.71
C THR A 107 1.96 8.92 -7.46
N GLU A 108 1.22 8.89 -6.34
CA GLU A 108 1.52 9.79 -5.23
C GLU A 108 2.76 9.40 -4.44
N MET A 109 3.00 8.10 -4.22
CA MET A 109 4.18 7.64 -3.48
C MET A 109 5.48 8.20 -4.07
N GLU A 110 5.62 8.19 -5.39
CA GLU A 110 6.80 8.77 -6.04
C GLU A 110 6.71 10.29 -6.18
N ALA A 111 5.60 10.80 -6.71
CA ALA A 111 5.47 12.21 -7.07
C ALA A 111 5.39 13.16 -5.87
N VAL A 112 4.77 12.69 -4.78
CA VAL A 112 4.54 13.50 -3.57
C VAL A 112 5.54 13.13 -2.47
N TYR A 113 5.77 11.83 -2.27
CA TYR A 113 6.56 11.35 -1.14
C TYR A 113 8.00 10.94 -1.49
N GLY A 114 8.35 10.84 -2.78
CA GLY A 114 9.68 10.42 -3.23
C GLY A 114 10.02 8.96 -2.92
N VAL A 115 9.00 8.11 -2.71
CA VAL A 115 9.12 6.71 -2.32
C VAL A 115 8.68 5.82 -3.48
N ILE A 116 9.54 4.89 -3.86
CA ILE A 116 9.23 3.88 -4.88
C ILE A 116 8.34 2.80 -4.22
N PRO A 117 7.10 2.58 -4.66
CA PRO A 117 6.27 1.50 -4.12
C PRO A 117 6.85 0.13 -4.44
N GLU A 118 6.98 -0.68 -3.40
CA GLU A 118 7.40 -2.08 -3.45
C GLU A 118 6.28 -2.98 -3.97
N LEU A 119 6.66 -4.10 -4.59
CA LEU A 119 5.72 -5.08 -5.16
C LEU A 119 4.73 -5.61 -4.13
N ARG A 120 5.18 -5.77 -2.88
CA ARG A 120 4.33 -6.27 -1.78
C ARG A 120 3.11 -5.38 -1.51
N LEU A 121 3.15 -4.08 -1.81
CA LEU A 121 2.02 -3.18 -1.60
C LEU A 121 0.92 -3.43 -2.64
N TYR A 122 1.31 -3.71 -3.88
CA TYR A 122 0.38 -4.18 -4.91
C TYR A 122 -0.21 -5.53 -4.53
N THR A 123 0.62 -6.50 -4.11
CA THR A 123 0.13 -7.81 -3.64
C THR A 123 -0.86 -7.67 -2.48
N GLN A 124 -0.56 -6.78 -1.52
CA GLN A 124 -1.48 -6.45 -0.42
C GLN A 124 -2.83 -5.98 -0.98
N LEU A 125 -2.85 -5.03 -1.92
CA LEU A 125 -4.08 -4.51 -2.50
C LEU A 125 -4.85 -5.57 -3.32
N ILE A 126 -4.16 -6.35 -4.16
CA ILE A 126 -4.75 -7.44 -4.96
C ILE A 126 -5.43 -8.47 -4.06
N GLN A 127 -4.78 -8.85 -2.95
CA GLN A 127 -5.39 -9.78 -2.00
C GLN A 127 -6.66 -9.20 -1.38
N GLN A 128 -6.73 -7.89 -1.12
CA GLN A 128 -7.95 -7.27 -0.60
C GLN A 128 -9.05 -7.21 -1.66
N THR A 129 -8.73 -6.83 -2.91
CA THR A 129 -9.74 -6.82 -3.98
C THR A 129 -10.32 -8.21 -4.23
N ILE A 130 -9.49 -9.27 -4.15
CA ILE A 130 -9.95 -10.67 -4.25
C ILE A 130 -10.87 -11.04 -3.08
N ARG A 131 -10.48 -10.71 -1.84
CA ARG A 131 -11.32 -10.99 -0.64
C ARG A 131 -12.68 -10.33 -0.73
N HIS A 132 -12.74 -9.15 -1.33
CA HIS A 132 -13.98 -8.40 -1.58
C HIS A 132 -14.67 -8.78 -2.90
N ARG A 133 -14.22 -9.85 -3.56
CA ARG A 133 -14.77 -10.38 -4.82
C ARG A 133 -14.86 -9.34 -5.94
N ASN A 134 -13.96 -8.35 -5.92
CA ASN A 134 -13.89 -7.32 -6.94
C ASN A 134 -12.88 -7.73 -8.02
N GLY A 135 -13.32 -8.57 -8.96
CA GLY A 135 -12.49 -9.09 -10.04
C GLY A 135 -11.93 -8.02 -10.97
N HIS A 136 -12.75 -7.01 -11.31
CA HIS A 136 -12.32 -5.87 -12.14
C HIS A 136 -11.11 -5.16 -11.52
N MET A 137 -11.25 -4.74 -10.26
CA MET A 137 -10.20 -4.03 -9.55
C MET A 137 -8.97 -4.91 -9.29
N THR A 138 -9.18 -6.21 -9.09
CA THR A 138 -8.07 -7.19 -9.00
C THR A 138 -7.20 -7.18 -10.26
N LEU A 139 -7.82 -7.18 -11.44
CA LEU A 139 -7.11 -7.15 -12.72
C LEU A 139 -6.43 -5.81 -12.97
N GLU A 140 -7.07 -4.71 -12.60
CA GLU A 140 -6.51 -3.37 -12.76
C GLU A 140 -5.26 -3.16 -11.88
N VAL A 141 -5.32 -3.53 -10.59
CA VAL A 141 -4.14 -3.47 -9.71
C VAL A 141 -3.04 -4.41 -10.20
N CYS A 142 -3.38 -5.62 -10.65
CA CYS A 142 -2.39 -6.58 -11.15
C CYS A 142 -1.74 -6.11 -12.47
N SER A 143 -2.52 -5.51 -13.37
CA SER A 143 -2.01 -4.94 -14.61
C SER A 143 -1.06 -3.78 -14.34
N SER A 144 -1.39 -2.92 -13.37
CA SER A 144 -0.49 -1.86 -12.94
C SER A 144 0.81 -2.40 -12.32
N MET A 145 0.70 -3.40 -11.45
CA MET A 145 1.83 -4.10 -10.84
C MET A 145 2.79 -4.68 -11.90
N VAL A 146 2.25 -5.37 -12.92
CA VAL A 146 3.04 -5.93 -14.03
C VAL A 146 3.66 -4.82 -14.87
N SER A 147 2.88 -3.80 -15.24
CA SER A 147 3.38 -2.66 -16.03
C SER A 147 4.54 -1.97 -15.34
N ARG A 148 4.45 -1.78 -14.02
CA ARG A 148 5.53 -1.25 -13.19
C ARG A 148 6.75 -2.16 -13.17
N HIS A 149 6.56 -3.46 -12.92
CA HIS A 149 7.65 -4.42 -12.93
C HIS A 149 8.42 -4.39 -14.26
N LEU A 150 7.71 -4.35 -15.39
CA LEU A 150 8.31 -4.23 -16.72
C LEU A 150 9.06 -2.92 -16.94
N ARG A 151 8.53 -1.78 -16.46
CA ARG A 151 9.24 -0.49 -16.50
C ARG A 151 10.58 -0.57 -15.75
N ASN A 152 10.57 -1.16 -14.55
CA ASN A 152 11.77 -1.28 -13.72
C ASN A 152 12.83 -2.25 -14.28
N MET A 153 12.44 -3.15 -15.18
CA MET A 153 13.36 -4.09 -15.85
C MET A 153 14.08 -3.47 -17.06
N GLN A 154 13.73 -2.25 -17.49
CA GLN A 154 14.39 -1.59 -18.61
C GLN A 154 15.73 -0.95 -18.17
N PRO A 155 16.86 -1.29 -18.81
CA PRO A 155 18.20 -0.86 -18.38
C PRO A 155 18.46 0.65 -18.54
N ASP A 156 17.71 1.33 -19.41
CA ASP A 156 17.99 2.72 -19.82
C ASP A 156 17.12 3.78 -19.13
N GLN A 157 16.27 3.39 -18.18
CA GLN A 157 15.39 4.37 -17.52
C GLN A 157 16.17 5.23 -16.51
N PRO A 158 16.03 6.58 -16.55
CA PRO A 158 16.51 7.43 -15.48
C PRO A 158 15.80 7.02 -14.19
N GLN A 159 16.56 6.55 -13.21
CA GLN A 159 15.98 6.23 -11.92
C GLN A 159 15.39 7.50 -11.29
N PRO A 160 14.26 7.39 -10.57
CA PRO A 160 13.70 8.51 -9.82
C PRO A 160 14.80 9.12 -8.95
N THR A 161 15.04 10.43 -9.09
CA THR A 161 16.00 11.14 -8.26
C THR A 161 15.46 11.21 -6.85
N ILE A 162 15.86 10.26 -5.99
CA ILE A 162 15.55 10.31 -4.57
C ILE A 162 16.24 11.56 -4.00
N PRO A 163 15.51 12.51 -3.38
CA PRO A 163 16.11 13.69 -2.77
C PRO A 163 17.22 13.27 -1.79
N LYS A 164 18.44 13.73 -2.03
CA LYS A 164 19.59 13.45 -1.15
C LYS A 164 19.41 14.23 0.15
N GLY A 165 18.76 13.59 1.11
CA GLY A 165 18.50 14.17 2.43
C GLY A 165 18.10 13.09 3.43
N THR A 166 19.10 12.42 3.99
CA THR A 166 19.11 11.94 5.39
C THR A 166 17.95 11.05 5.89
N ALA A 167 18.15 9.73 5.86
CA ALA A 167 17.79 8.87 6.99
C ALA A 167 18.72 7.65 7.06
N SER A 168 19.48 7.58 8.15
CA SER A 168 20.29 6.45 8.55
C SER A 168 19.40 5.36 9.15
N THR A 169 18.71 4.55 8.33
CA THR A 169 18.14 3.27 8.76
C THR A 169 18.15 2.29 7.58
N ARG A 170 19.02 1.27 7.67
CA ARG A 170 18.87 -0.10 7.17
C ARG A 170 17.89 -0.34 5.99
N ASN A 171 18.10 0.33 4.88
CA ASN A 171 18.03 -0.17 3.51
C ASN A 171 18.00 1.07 2.62
N PRO A 172 19.16 1.54 2.12
CA PRO A 172 19.16 1.81 0.70
C PRO A 172 18.80 0.46 0.09
N ALA A 173 17.53 0.23 -0.28
CA ALA A 173 17.22 -0.87 -1.17
C ALA A 173 18.30 -0.79 -2.24
N PRO A 174 19.10 -1.86 -2.47
CA PRO A 174 20.17 -1.81 -3.43
C PRO A 174 19.57 -1.17 -4.68
N LYS A 175 20.26 -0.22 -5.29
CA LYS A 175 19.80 0.53 -6.47
C LYS A 175 19.35 -0.37 -7.64
N ASN A 176 19.44 -1.70 -7.47
CA ASN A 176 19.10 -2.78 -8.39
C ASN A 176 18.22 -3.90 -7.79
N ARG A 177 17.64 -3.78 -6.59
CA ARG A 177 16.66 -4.79 -6.12
C ARG A 177 15.29 -4.40 -6.65
N VAL A 178 15.14 -4.49 -7.97
CA VAL A 178 13.82 -4.49 -8.61
C VAL A 178 13.09 -5.68 -8.02
N ASP A 179 12.03 -5.43 -7.24
CA ASP A 179 11.17 -6.52 -6.77
C ASP A 179 10.68 -7.28 -8.01
N THR A 180 11.09 -8.53 -8.12
CA THR A 180 10.69 -9.41 -9.20
C THR A 180 9.38 -10.07 -8.85
N ILE A 181 8.44 -10.12 -9.80
CA ILE A 181 7.25 -10.94 -9.62
C ILE A 181 7.69 -12.41 -9.69
N THR A 182 7.64 -13.11 -8.56
CA THR A 182 8.07 -14.50 -8.45
C THR A 182 6.94 -15.45 -8.84
N GLN A 183 7.29 -16.68 -9.25
CA GLN A 183 6.32 -17.77 -9.44
C GLN A 183 5.42 -17.94 -8.20
N GLN A 184 6.00 -17.93 -7.00
CA GLN A 184 5.26 -18.03 -5.74
C GLN A 184 4.22 -16.90 -5.59
N THR A 185 4.55 -15.68 -6.03
CA THR A 185 3.60 -14.55 -6.01
C THR A 185 2.41 -14.84 -6.93
N VAL A 186 2.68 -15.29 -8.15
CA VAL A 186 1.64 -15.67 -9.12
C VAL A 186 0.75 -16.78 -8.58
N GLU A 187 1.35 -17.87 -8.10
CA GLU A 187 0.63 -19.02 -7.52
C GLU A 187 -0.24 -18.61 -6.34
N THR A 188 0.28 -17.75 -5.45
CA THR A 188 -0.48 -17.25 -4.30
C THR A 188 -1.69 -16.43 -4.75
N LEU A 189 -1.53 -15.55 -5.74
CA LEU A 189 -2.63 -14.73 -6.25
C LEU A 189 -3.69 -15.58 -6.96
N LEU A 190 -3.29 -16.54 -7.80
CA LEU A 190 -4.20 -17.47 -8.47
C LEU A 190 -4.95 -18.35 -7.46
N ALA A 191 -4.24 -18.95 -6.50
CA ALA A 191 -4.84 -19.75 -5.45
C ALA A 191 -5.85 -18.93 -4.64
N THR A 192 -5.51 -17.68 -4.28
CA THR A 192 -6.41 -16.79 -3.56
C THR A 192 -7.66 -16.46 -4.38
N ALA A 193 -7.53 -16.15 -5.68
CA ALA A 193 -8.67 -15.89 -6.56
C ALA A 193 -9.61 -17.11 -6.67
N ILE A 194 -9.04 -18.31 -6.83
CA ILE A 194 -9.81 -19.57 -6.89
C ILE A 194 -10.53 -19.83 -5.57
N THR A 195 -9.85 -19.68 -4.43
CA THR A 195 -10.45 -19.86 -3.09
C THR A 195 -11.65 -18.93 -2.86
N PHE A 196 -11.62 -17.72 -3.40
CA PHE A 196 -12.72 -16.76 -3.30
C PHE A 196 -13.78 -16.88 -4.41
N GLY A 197 -13.68 -17.89 -5.28
CA GLY A 197 -14.66 -18.20 -6.32
C GLY A 197 -14.59 -17.29 -7.54
N LEU A 198 -13.47 -16.60 -7.76
CA LEU A 198 -13.25 -15.71 -8.89
C LEU A 198 -12.56 -16.44 -10.06
N LEU A 199 -13.18 -17.47 -10.61
CA LEU A 199 -12.58 -18.32 -11.65
C LEU A 199 -12.22 -17.52 -12.91
N ASP A 200 -13.13 -16.66 -13.39
CA ASP A 200 -12.88 -15.82 -14.57
C ASP A 200 -11.72 -14.84 -14.34
N THR A 201 -11.61 -14.30 -13.13
CA THR A 201 -10.48 -13.43 -12.75
C THR A 201 -9.19 -14.24 -12.69
N ALA A 202 -9.20 -15.46 -12.14
CA ALA A 202 -8.03 -16.32 -12.08
C ALA A 202 -7.52 -16.68 -13.49
N LEU A 203 -8.42 -16.98 -14.43
CA LEU A 203 -8.06 -17.22 -15.83
C LEU A 203 -7.43 -15.99 -16.49
N GLN A 204 -8.02 -14.81 -16.28
CA GLN A 204 -7.48 -13.55 -16.81
C GLN A 204 -6.13 -13.18 -16.18
N LEU A 205 -5.94 -13.46 -14.88
CA LEU A 205 -4.64 -13.30 -14.22
C LEU A 205 -3.59 -14.25 -14.80
N LEU A 206 -3.95 -15.50 -15.06
CA LEU A 206 -3.06 -16.47 -15.69
C LEU A 206 -2.65 -16.01 -17.10
N GLU A 207 -3.61 -15.57 -17.91
CA GLU A 207 -3.34 -15.01 -19.24
C GLU A 207 -2.40 -13.79 -19.16
N LEU A 208 -2.64 -12.89 -18.21
CA LEU A 208 -1.78 -11.73 -17.93
C LEU A 208 -0.34 -12.17 -17.65
N PHE A 209 -0.13 -13.09 -16.71
CA PHE A 209 1.21 -13.53 -16.33
C PHE A 209 1.94 -14.31 -17.43
N ILE A 210 1.21 -15.10 -18.24
CA ILE A 210 1.76 -15.78 -19.42
C ILE A 210 2.18 -14.77 -20.48
N LYS A 211 1.29 -13.83 -20.84
CA LYS A 211 1.54 -12.81 -21.87
C LYS A 211 2.78 -11.98 -21.56
N PHE A 212 3.03 -11.72 -20.28
CA PHE A 212 4.15 -10.90 -19.83
C PHE A 212 5.39 -11.70 -19.42
N LYS A 213 5.47 -13.00 -19.75
CA LYS A 213 6.61 -13.90 -19.41
C LYS A 213 7.04 -13.80 -17.94
N VAL A 214 6.09 -13.53 -17.04
CA VAL A 214 6.38 -13.42 -15.61
C VAL A 214 6.66 -14.83 -15.02
N MET A 215 6.10 -15.87 -15.63
CA MET A 215 6.54 -17.23 -15.42
C MET A 215 7.78 -17.47 -16.28
N GLY A 216 8.96 -17.27 -15.72
CA GLY A 216 10.22 -17.48 -16.43
C GLY A 216 10.32 -18.89 -16.99
N ASP A 217 10.81 -18.98 -18.23
CA ASP A 217 11.48 -20.17 -18.74
C ASP A 217 12.48 -20.63 -17.68
N GLY A 218 12.37 -21.90 -17.29
CA GLY A 218 13.42 -22.55 -16.53
C GLY A 218 14.71 -22.48 -17.35
N ASP A 219 15.74 -21.87 -16.77
CA ASP A 219 17.11 -22.35 -16.88
C ASP A 219 17.57 -22.77 -18.31
N GLU A 220 17.66 -21.83 -19.25
CA GLU A 220 18.51 -22.00 -20.44
C GLU A 220 19.88 -21.33 -20.21
N ARG A 221 20.64 -21.85 -19.25
CA ARG A 221 22.09 -21.70 -19.17
C ARG A 221 22.75 -22.95 -18.58
N ILE A 222 22.86 -24.01 -19.38
CA ILE A 222 24.04 -24.91 -19.43
C ILE A 222 24.24 -25.36 -20.88
#